data_AF-A0AAU4DIS7-F1
#
_entry.id   AF-A0AAU4DIS7-F1
#
_cell.length_a   1.000
_cell.length_b   1.000
_cell.length_c   1.000
_cell.angle_alpha   90.00
_cell.angle_beta   90.00
_cell.angle_gamma   90.00
#
_symmetry.space_group_name_H-M   'P 1'
#
loop_
_entity.id
_entity.type
_entity.pdbx_description
1 polymer ?
#
loop_
_entity_poly.entity_id
_entity_poly.type
_entity_poly.pdbx_seq_one_letter_code
_entity_poly.pdbx_strand_id
1 'polypeptide(L)' 'MTTPDIRPLAAVHLREAFSAAADHDGPAALAALMHIDAASWQAIEHRMAALGTTVLDALAFAARTGGTP' A
#
# COMPACT_ATOMS: atom_id res chain seq x y z
N MET A 1 -17.36 18.10 3.98
CA MET A 1 -16.87 16.84 3.37
C MET A 1 -15.62 16.46 4.13
N THR A 2 -15.62 15.35 4.86
CA THR A 2 -14.43 14.86 5.57
C THR A 2 -13.43 14.37 4.54
N THR A 3 -12.22 14.93 4.53
CA THR A 3 -11.13 14.43 3.69
C THR A 3 -10.87 12.97 4.06
N PRO A 4 -10.79 12.04 3.10
CA PRO A 4 -10.41 10.66 3.40
C PRO A 4 -9.05 10.67 4.12
N ASP A 5 -9.03 10.13 5.34
CA ASP A 5 -7.85 10.16 6.21
C ASP A 5 -7.23 8.76 6.30
N ILE A 6 -5.90 8.70 6.21
CA ILE A 6 -5.15 7.44 6.29
C ILE A 6 -4.67 7.31 7.73
N ARG A 7 -5.20 6.33 8.46
CA ARG A 7 -4.81 6.12 9.85
C ARG A 7 -3.32 5.75 9.94
N PRO A 8 -2.59 6.17 11.01
CA PRO A 8 -1.17 5.87 11.14
C PRO A 8 -0.85 4.37 11.04
N LEU A 9 -1.67 3.51 11.64
CA LEU A 9 -1.48 2.06 11.58
C LEU A 9 -1.67 1.50 10.16
N ALA A 10 -2.64 2.02 9.40
CA ALA A 10 -2.82 1.64 8.00
C ALA A 10 -1.63 2.06 7.13
N ALA A 11 -1.03 3.23 7.41
CA ALA A 11 0.19 3.65 6.73
C ALA A 11 1.38 2.72 7.04
N VAL A 12 1.47 2.20 8.28
CA VAL A 12 2.48 1.18 8.64
C VAL A 12 2.27 -0.10 7.84
N HIS A 13 1.05 -0.62 7.79
CA HIS A 13 0.74 -1.83 7.03
C HIS A 13 0.95 -1.67 5.52
N LEU A 14 0.67 -0.49 4.96
CA LEU A 14 0.98 -0.20 3.57
C LEU A 14 2.48 -0.22 3.30
N ARG A 15 3.29 0.35 4.20
CA ARG A 15 4.75 0.28 4.12
C ARG A 15 5.25 -1.16 4.21
N GLU A 16 4.73 -1.94 5.15
CA GLU A 16 5.06 -3.36 5.30
C GLU A 16 4.73 -4.15 4.03
N ALA A 17 3.59 -3.88 3.40
CA ALA A 17 3.22 -4.51 2.13
C ALA A 17 4.23 -4.20 1.01
N PHE A 18 4.69 -2.95 0.90
CA PHE A 18 5.70 -2.57 -0.09
C PHE A 18 7.08 -3.16 0.22
N SER A 19 7.49 -3.21 1.48
CA SER A 19 8.73 -3.86 1.89
C SER A 19 8.71 -5.36 1.59
N ALA A 20 7.63 -6.06 1.95
CA ALA A 20 7.48 -7.47 1.63
C ALA A 20 7.46 -7.73 0.11
N ALA A 21 6.80 -6.87 -0.66
CA ALA A 21 6.82 -6.97 -2.12
C ALA A 21 8.24 -6.78 -2.69
N ALA A 22 9.00 -5.80 -2.18
CA ALA A 22 10.40 -5.60 -2.52
C ALA A 22 11.28 -6.81 -2.20
N ASP A 23 11.02 -7.48 -1.08
CA ASP A 23 11.68 -8.73 -0.68
C ASP A 23 11.16 -9.97 -1.43
N HIS A 24 10.28 -9.78 -2.42
CA HIS A 24 9.63 -10.84 -3.21
C HIS A 24 8.77 -11.80 -2.36
N ASP A 25 8.37 -11.38 -1.16
CA ASP A 25 7.45 -12.10 -0.27
C ASP A 25 6.01 -11.65 -0.53
N GLY A 26 5.43 -12.19 -1.60
CA GLY A 26 4.04 -11.96 -1.98
C GLY A 26 3.02 -12.30 -0.87
N PRO A 27 3.13 -13.46 -0.19
CA PRO A 27 2.25 -13.80 0.94
C PRO A 27 2.28 -12.76 2.07
N ALA A 28 3.46 -12.30 2.49
CA ALA A 28 3.57 -11.28 3.53
C ALA A 28 3.02 -9.92 3.06
N ALA A 29 3.23 -9.57 1.79
CA ALA A 29 2.66 -8.34 1.22
C ALA A 29 1.13 -8.36 1.26
N LEU A 30 0.50 -9.47 0.87
CA LEU A 30 -0.95 -9.64 0.93
C LEU A 30 -1.45 -9.60 2.38
N ALA A 31 -0.78 -10.28 3.30
CA ALA A 31 -1.16 -10.29 4.72
C ALA A 31 -1.16 -8.87 5.31
N ALA A 32 -0.15 -8.06 4.99
CA ALA A 32 -0.08 -6.67 5.43
C ALA A 32 -1.23 -5.83 4.86
N LEU A 33 -1.58 -6.00 3.58
CA LEU A 33 -2.74 -5.32 2.99
C LEU A 33 -4.06 -5.67 3.70
N MET A 34 -4.24 -6.94 4.09
CA MET A 34 -5.45 -7.40 4.77
C MET A 34 -5.64 -6.79 6.17
N HIS A 35 -4.59 -6.23 6.78
CA HIS A 35 -4.69 -5.51 8.05
C HIS A 35 -5.12 -4.04 7.89
N ILE A 36 -5.19 -3.52 6.66
CA ILE A 36 -5.65 -2.16 6.39
C ILE A 36 -7.18 -2.11 6.53
N ASP A 37 -7.66 -1.22 7.39
CA ASP A 37 -9.09 -1.01 7.55
C ASP A 37 -9.73 -0.37 6.30
N ALA A 38 -11.03 -0.64 6.09
CA ALA A 38 -11.73 -0.20 4.87
C ALA A 38 -11.72 1.32 4.62
N ALA A 39 -11.77 2.14 5.67
CA ALA A 39 -11.76 3.59 5.53
C ALA A 39 -10.39 4.10 5.07
N SER A 40 -9.31 3.58 5.69
CA SER A 40 -7.94 3.86 5.26
C SER A 40 -7.64 3.31 3.88
N TRP A 41 -8.17 2.12 3.52
CA TRP A 41 -8.03 1.54 2.19
C TRP A 41 -8.57 2.48 1.11
N GLN A 42 -9.80 2.98 1.28
CA GLN A 42 -10.40 3.92 0.34
C GLN A 42 -9.60 5.24 0.25
N ALA A 43 -9.07 5.72 1.38
CA ALA A 43 -8.23 6.91 1.39
C ALA A 43 -6.89 6.70 0.65
N ILE A 44 -6.29 5.51 0.80
CA ILE A 44 -5.09 5.09 0.07
C ILE A 44 -5.38 5.00 -1.42
N GLU A 45 -6.46 4.32 -1.83
CA GLU A 45 -6.86 4.20 -3.23
C GLU A 45 -7.09 5.58 -3.87
N HIS A 46 -7.80 6.48 -3.18
CA HIS A 46 -8.00 7.84 -3.65
C HIS A 46 -6.67 8.60 -3.83
N ARG A 47 -5.73 8.44 -2.88
CA ARG A 47 -4.42 9.10 -2.96
C ARG A 47 -3.54 8.50 -4.07
N MET A 48 -3.56 7.19 -4.26
CA MET A 48 -2.86 6.53 -5.37
C MET A 48 -3.42 6.96 -6.73
N ALA A 49 -4.75 7.04 -6.85
CA ALA A 49 -5.40 7.53 -8.07
C ALA A 49 -5.03 8.98 -8.38
N ALA A 50 -4.93 9.84 -7.36
CA ALA A 50 -4.45 11.22 -7.51
C ALA A 50 -2.99 11.31 -7.99
N LEU A 51 -2.19 10.25 -7.77
CA LEU A 51 -0.82 10.10 -8.28
C LEU A 51 -0.77 9.39 -9.64
N GLY A 52 -1.91 8.99 -10.22
CA GLY A 52 -1.98 8.30 -11.50
C GLY A 52 -1.58 6.82 -11.42
N THR A 53 -1.71 6.18 -10.26
CA THR A 53 -1.33 4.78 -10.04
C THR A 53 -2.38 4.02 -9.21
N THR A 54 -2.17 2.72 -9.04
CA THR A 54 -2.95 1.85 -8.16
C THR A 54 -2.04 1.21 -7.11
N VAL A 55 -2.63 0.71 -6.03
CA VAL A 55 -1.87 -0.04 -5.01
C VAL A 55 -1.18 -1.27 -5.62
N LEU A 56 -1.85 -1.94 -6.57
CA LEU A 56 -1.29 -3.10 -7.28
C LEU A 56 -0.13 -2.71 -8.19
N ASP A 57 -0.23 -1.60 -8.92
CA ASP A 57 0.88 -1.11 -9.76
C ASP A 57 2.08 -0.69 -8.91
N ALA A 58 1.84 -0.05 -7.76
CA ALA A 58 2.87 0.31 -6.80
C ALA A 58 3.56 -0.93 -6.20
N LEU A 59 2.79 -1.98 -5.86
CA LEU A 59 3.34 -3.26 -5.40
C LEU A 59 4.16 -3.95 -6.48
N ALA A 60 3.64 -4.01 -7.71
CA ALA A 60 4.35 -4.59 -8.84
C ALA A 60 5.64 -3.82 -9.15
N PHE A 61 5.63 -2.49 -8.99
CA PHE A 61 6.83 -1.67 -9.09
C PHE A 61 7.83 -2.02 -8.00
N ALA A 62 7.42 -2.04 -6.73
CA ALA A 62 8.29 -2.38 -5.60
C ALA A 62 8.93 -3.76 -5.76
N ALA A 63 8.16 -4.77 -6.19
CA ALA A 63 8.66 -6.11 -6.46
C ALA A 63 9.69 -6.15 -7.60
N ARG A 64 9.51 -5.34 -8.65
CA ARG A 64 10.48 -5.27 -9.76
C ARG A 64 11.77 -4.55 -9.39
N THR A 65 11.69 -3.53 -8.52
CA THR A 65 12.85 -2.67 -8.20
C THR A 65 13.57 -3.06 -6.90
N GLY A 66 13.02 -3.99 -6.12
CA GLY A 66 13.53 -4.30 -4.78
C GLY A 66 13.28 -3.17 -3.78
N GLY A 67 12.23 -2.35 -4.01
CA GLY A 67 11.89 -1.18 -3.20
C GLY A 67 12.38 0.15 -3.78
N THR A 68 12.17 1.23 -3.02
CA THR A 68 12.85 2.51 -3.30
C THR A 68 14.31 2.38 -2.87
N PRO A 69 15.28 2.94 -3.62
CA PRO A 69 16.68 2.93 -3.21
C PRO A 69 16.91 3.65 -1.87
#